data_AF-A0A1Y1WZ16-F1
#
_entry.id   AF-A0A1Y1WZ16-F1
#
_cell.length_a   1.000
_cell.length_b   1.000
_cell.length_c   1.000
_cell.angle_alpha   90.00
_cell.angle_beta   90.00
_cell.angle_gamma   90.00
#
_symmetry.space_group_name_H-M   'P 1'
#
loop_
_entity.id
_entity.type
_entity.pdbx_description
1 polymer ?
#
loop_
_entity_poly.entity_id
_entity_poly.type
_entity_poly.pdbx_seq_one_letter_code
_entity_poly.pdbx_strand_id
1 'polypeptide(L)' 'MHFTIKDLLYLVLAFFLPPLAVFFKRGLLQDFWINLICFLIGVVPGIIHGWYICIVYRDENYEALRNDAQYHPINEE' A
#
# COMPACT_ATOMS: atom_id res chain seq x y z
N MET A 1 -3.76 9.46 -13.99
CA MET A 1 -2.99 9.06 -12.80
C MET A 1 -2.45 10.31 -12.15
N HIS A 2 -3.14 10.81 -11.12
CA HIS A 2 -2.64 11.96 -10.36
C HIS A 2 -1.73 11.42 -9.26
N PHE A 3 -0.46 11.80 -9.24
CA PHE A 3 0.45 11.38 -8.18
C PHE A 3 0.32 12.36 -7.02
N THR A 4 -0.16 11.86 -5.89
CA THR A 4 -0.31 12.67 -4.69
C THR A 4 1.03 12.78 -3.96
N ILE A 5 1.24 13.88 -3.22
CA ILE A 5 2.45 14.06 -2.40
C ILE A 5 2.61 12.93 -1.38
N LYS A 6 1.49 12.36 -0.89
CA LYS A 6 1.48 11.18 -0.01
C LYS A 6 2.11 9.95 -0.68
N ASP A 7 1.80 9.68 -1.94
CA ASP A 7 2.37 8.55 -2.68
C ASP A 7 3.88 8.70 -2.85
N LEU A 8 4.35 9.93 -3.11
CA LEU A 8 5.77 10.25 -3.16
C LEU A 8 6.44 10.03 -1.79
N LEU A 9 5.78 10.45 -0.70
CA LEU A 9 6.28 10.25 0.65
C LEU A 9 6.43 8.76 0.98
N TYR A 10 5.44 7.93 0.62
CA TYR A 10 5.49 6.48 0.80
C TYR A 10 6.55 5.81 -0.07
N LEU A 11 6.77 6.30 -1.29
CA LEU A 11 7.81 5.77 -2.18
C LEU A 11 9.22 6.02 -1.61
N VAL A 12 9.46 7.23 -1.08
CA VAL A 12 10.71 7.59 -0.39
C VAL A 12 10.86 6.78 0.90
N LEU A 13 9.79 6.65 1.68
CA LEU A 13 9.82 5.87 2.92
C LEU A 13 10.08 4.38 2.66
N ALA A 14 9.52 3.82 1.58
CA ALA A 14 9.72 2.43 1.17
C ALA A 14 11.17 2.13 0.75
N PHE A 15 11.92 3.15 0.32
CA PHE A 15 13.34 2.99 -0.03
C PHE A 15 14.23 2.92 1.21
N PHE A 16 14.00 3.78 2.21
CA PHE A 16 14.79 3.79 3.46
C PHE A 16 14.38 2.70 4.44
N LEU A 17 13.07 2.51 4.63
CA LEU A 17 12.46 1.60 5.59
C LEU A 17 11.25 0.89 4.94
N PRO A 18 11.49 -0.10 4.06
CA PRO A 18 10.43 -0.83 3.37
C PRO A 18 9.38 -1.47 4.31
N PRO A 19 9.72 -2.06 5.47
CA PRO A 19 8.71 -2.59 6.39
C PRO A 19 7.78 -1.50 6.93
N LEU A 20 8.31 -0.30 7.19
CA LEU A 20 7.57 0.80 7.78
C LEU A 20 6.59 1.42 6.77
N ALA A 21 6.98 1.55 5.51
CA ALA A 21 6.08 2.02 4.45
C ALA A 21 4.93 1.05 4.19
N VAL A 22 5.19 -0.27 4.20
CA VAL A 22 4.14 -1.30 4.08
C VAL A 22 3.23 -1.28 5.31
N PHE A 23 3.77 -1.07 6.51
CA PHE A 23 2.97 -0.93 7.72
C PHE A 23 2.01 0.26 7.65
N PHE A 24 2.45 1.42 7.14
CA PHE A 24 1.54 2.57 6.99
C PHE A 24 0.48 2.38 5.90
N LYS A 25 0.75 1.61 4.82
CA LYS A 25 -0.24 1.33 3.77
C LYS A 25 -1.20 0.19 4.07
N ARG A 26 -0.68 -0.92 4.62
CA ARG A 26 -1.43 -2.17 4.82
C ARG A 26 -1.68 -2.50 6.29
N GLY A 27 -1.04 -1.82 7.24
CA GLY A 27 -1.06 -2.19 8.65
C GLY A 27 -0.20 -3.43 8.97
N LEU A 28 -0.51 -4.09 10.09
CA LEU A 28 0.15 -5.33 10.58
C LEU A 28 -0.33 -6.61 9.88
N LEU A 29 -0.81 -6.49 8.64
CA LEU A 29 -1.30 -7.62 7.85
C LEU A 29 -0.16 -8.50 7.31
N GLN A 30 -0.51 -9.62 6.71
CA GLN A 30 0.42 -10.65 6.21
C GLN A 30 1.55 -10.09 5.33
N ASP A 31 1.28 -9.02 4.56
CA ASP A 31 2.25 -8.33 3.72
C ASP A 31 3.41 -7.68 4.50
N PHE A 32 3.15 -7.17 5.71
CA PHE A 32 4.20 -6.61 6.57
C PHE A 32 5.21 -7.68 6.99
N TRP A 33 4.71 -8.85 7.39
CA TRP A 33 5.54 -9.98 7.81
C TRP A 33 6.34 -10.57 6.65
N ILE A 34 5.73 -10.68 5.47
CA ILE A 34 6.41 -11.09 4.24
C ILE A 34 7.52 -10.10 3.89
N ASN A 35 7.26 -8.79 3.98
CA ASN A 35 8.26 -7.78 3.66
C ASN A 35 9.41 -7.75 4.69
N LEU A 36 9.11 -8.01 5.96
CA LEU A 36 10.10 -8.11 7.03
C LEU A 36 11.02 -9.33 6.84
N ILE A 37 10.45 -10.50 6.52
CA ILE A 37 11.22 -11.71 6.23
C ILE A 37 12.05 -11.52 4.96
N CYS A 38 11.49 -10.94 3.89
CA CYS A 38 12.25 -10.61 2.69
C CYS A 38 13.43 -9.69 3.01
N PHE A 39 13.22 -8.64 3.80
CA PHE A 39 14.27 -7.70 4.20
C PHE A 39 15.40 -8.37 4.99
N LEU A 40 15.09 -9.38 5.81
CA LEU A 40 16.07 -10.16 6.57
C LEU A 40 16.88 -11.14 5.69
N ILE A 41 16.30 -11.66 4.61
CA ILE A 41 16.97 -12.58 3.66
C ILE A 41 17.70 -11.78 2.55
N GLY A 42 17.23 -10.56 2.25
CA GLY A 42 17.85 -9.64 1.31
C GLY A 42 17.10 -8.30 1.21
N VAL A 43 17.84 -7.20 1.32
CA VAL A 43 17.27 -5.84 1.25
C VAL A 43 16.59 -5.56 -0.10
N VAL A 44 17.16 -6.08 -1.19
CA VAL A 44 16.66 -5.87 -2.56
C VAL A 44 15.21 -6.37 -2.78
N PRO A 45 14.86 -7.64 -2.48
CA PRO A 45 13.47 -8.10 -2.62
C PRO A 45 12.50 -7.34 -1.70
N GLY A 46 12.94 -6.90 -0.51
CA GLY A 46 12.10 -6.10 0.39
C GLY A 46 11.79 -4.69 -0.14
N ILE A 47 12.74 -4.05 -0.81
CA ILE A 47 12.52 -2.74 -1.47
C ILE A 47 11.56 -2.90 -2.66
N ILE A 48 11.77 -3.91 -3.50
CA ILE A 48 10.90 -4.17 -4.67
C ILE A 48 9.48 -4.46 -4.21
N HIS A 49 9.31 -5.31 -3.20
CA HIS A 49 7.99 -5.59 -2.64
C HIS A 49 7.36 -4.32 -2.07
N GLY A 50 8.08 -3.53 -1.26
CA GLY A 50 7.59 -2.25 -0.74
C GLY A 50 7.11 -1.27 -1.82
N TRP A 51 7.84 -1.15 -2.93
CA TRP A 51 7.42 -0.33 -4.07
C TRP A 51 6.21 -0.91 -4.81
N TYR A 52 6.15 -2.23 -5.00
CA TYR A 52 4.99 -2.89 -5.59
C TYR A 52 3.72 -2.59 -4.78
N ILE A 53 3.77 -2.73 -3.45
CA ILE A 53 2.65 -2.36 -2.57
C ILE A 53 2.27 -0.89 -2.76
N CYS A 54 3.27 0.00 -2.81
CA CYS A 54 3.03 1.43 -2.93
C CYS A 54 2.33 1.81 -4.24
N ILE A 55 2.67 1.15 -5.36
CA ILE A 55 2.07 1.42 -6.67
C ILE A 55 0.68 0.78 -6.80
N VAL A 56 0.53 -0.47 -6.36
CA VAL A 56 -0.73 -1.21 -6.51
C VAL A 56 -1.81 -0.67 -5.58
N TYR A 57 -1.47 -0.43 -4.30
CA TYR A 57 -2.42 0.02 -3.29
C TYR A 57 -2.43 1.54 -3.16
N ARG A 58 -2.71 2.25 -4.26
CA ARG A 58 -2.87 3.71 -4.23
C ARG A 58 -4.17 4.11 -3.52
N ASP A 59 -4.17 5.24 -2.82
CA ASP A 59 -5.33 5.71 -2.06
C ASP A 59 -6.60 5.83 -2.95
N GLU A 60 -6.44 6.23 -4.22
CA GLU A 60 -7.52 6.28 -5.23
C GLU A 60 -8.22 4.92 -5.44
N ASN A 61 -7.45 3.83 -5.52
CA ASN A 61 -8.00 2.49 -5.68
C ASN A 61 -8.70 2.03 -4.41
N TYR A 62 -8.18 2.42 -3.24
CA TYR A 62 -8.78 2.08 -1.95
C TYR A 62 -10.12 2.81 -1.74
N GLU A 63 -10.16 4.09 -2.10
CA GLU A 63 -11.38 4.90 -2.09
C GLU A 63 -12.41 4.39 -3.11
N ALA A 64 -11.98 3.97 -4.30
CA ALA A 64 -12.88 3.38 -5.30
C ALA A 64 -13.54 2.10 -4.76
N LEU A 65 -12.76 1.18 -4.19
CA LEU A 65 -13.27 -0.07 -3.59
C LEU A 65 -14.20 0.19 -2.39
N ARG A 66 -13.87 1.21 -1.57
CA ARG A 66 -14.70 1.60 -0.42
C ARG A 66 -16.02 2.22 -0.85
N ASN A 67 -16.00 3.10 -1.86
CA ASN A 67 -17.21 3.75 -2.37
C ASN A 67 -18.13 2.74 -3.08
N ASP A 68 -17.58 1.76 -3.81
CA ASP A 68 -18.37 0.68 -4.44
C ASP A 68 -19.03 -0.23 -3.39
N ALA A 69 -18.28 -0.62 -2.35
CA ALA A 69 -18.83 -1.39 -1.24
C ALA A 69 -19.87 -0.61 -0.41
N GLN A 70 -19.84 0.72 -0.46
CA GLN A 70 -20.80 1.60 0.21
C GLN A 70 -21.96 2.02 -0.71
N TYR A 71 -21.93 1.69 -2.00
CA TYR A 71 -23.04 1.88 -2.92
C TYR A 71 -24.12 0.83 -2.65
N HIS A 72 -24.93 1.08 -1.61
CA HIS A 72 -26.24 0.47 -1.48
C HIS A 72 -27.23 1.40 -2.18
N PRO A 73 -27.86 1.03 -3.30
CA PRO A 73 -28.84 1.89 -3.93
C PRO A 73 -30.01 2.07 -2.95
N ILE A 74 -30.16 3.29 -2.44
CA ILE A 74 -31.21 3.71 -1.50
C ILE A 74 -32.47 4.18 -2.26
N ASN A 75 -32.58 3.85 -3.54
CA ASN A 75 -33.59 4.35 -4.45
C ASN A 75 -33.99 3.34 -5.54
N GLU A 76 -34.06 2.05 -5.19
CA GLU A 76 -34.72 1.01 -5.99
C GLU A 76 -36.22 0.82 -5.61
N GLU A 77 -36.84 1.78 -4.92
CA GLU A 77 -38.30 1.85 -4.71
C GLU A 77 -39.00 2.74 -5.74
#